data_AF-A0A9P1BPI9-F1
#
_entry.id   AF-A0A9P1BPI9-F1
#
_cell.length_a   1.000
_cell.length_b   1.000
_cell.length_c   1.000
_cell.angle_alpha   90.00
_cell.angle_beta   90.00
_cell.angle_gamma   90.00
#
_symmetry.space_group_name_H-M   'P 1'
#
loop_
_entity.id
_entity.type
_entity.pdbx_description
1 polymer ?
#
loop_
_entity_poly.entity_id
_entity_poly.type
_entity_poly.pdbx_seq_one_letter_code
_entity_poly.pdbx_strand_id
1 'polypeptide(L)'
;MICVADHRLHFLNGSSVARTVNEKKQVWESSTAFIDAYRVGQLEAKSAVNLLNHIPHQVVQKLAALVRTFSMQKFISHEPIANCIFNLGHATSSSSLEVWEPFLANTTESLLLLAERMEGDYMALAPKMRKCYKQSDIELLQRSCCLYLECERAYTTRVPNSFAASELPKIKKSSLDGRLLMMLLAVYVDPVFWLLCRFLLRHLDPDLTACLERTVPPVNLESITAFKISLAKHAKQAGAK
;
A
#
# COMPACT_ATOMS: atom_id res chain seq x y z
N MET A 1 13.48 -12.67 14.35
CA MET A 1 12.73 -13.33 13.26
C MET A 1 12.95 -12.69 11.91
N ILE A 2 12.76 -11.36 11.76
CA ILE A 2 13.39 -10.67 10.62
C ILE A 2 14.92 -10.82 10.66
N CYS A 3 15.53 -10.93 11.85
CA CYS A 3 16.94 -11.34 11.98
C CYS A 3 17.24 -12.77 11.47
N VAL A 4 16.23 -13.64 11.36
CA VAL A 4 16.38 -14.99 10.75
C VAL A 4 16.25 -14.90 9.22
N ALA A 5 15.40 -14.00 8.72
CA ALA A 5 15.46 -13.58 7.31
C ALA A 5 16.77 -12.82 6.99
N ASP A 6 17.39 -12.18 7.99
CA ASP A 6 18.67 -11.48 7.86
C ASP A 6 19.84 -12.47 7.68
N HIS A 7 19.70 -13.75 8.08
CA HIS A 7 20.64 -14.78 7.64
C HIS A 7 20.61 -14.99 6.10
N ARG A 8 19.50 -14.67 5.40
CA ARG A 8 19.51 -14.56 3.93
C ARG A 8 20.08 -13.22 3.43
N LEU A 9 19.97 -12.12 4.18
CA LEU A 9 20.44 -10.79 3.75
C LEU A 9 21.93 -10.54 4.04
N HIS A 10 22.49 -11.08 5.12
CA HIS A 10 23.94 -11.14 5.35
C HIS A 10 24.67 -11.97 4.29
N PHE A 11 23.98 -12.93 3.65
CA PHE A 11 24.50 -13.68 2.49
C PHE A 11 24.48 -12.88 1.18
N LEU A 12 23.68 -11.81 1.08
CA LEU A 12 23.59 -10.95 -0.11
C LEU A 12 24.45 -9.68 0.01
N ASN A 13 24.76 -9.23 1.24
CA ASN A 13 25.64 -8.09 1.50
C ASN A 13 27.09 -8.52 1.75
N GLY A 14 27.71 -9.15 0.76
CA GLY A 14 29.13 -9.01 0.39
C GLY A 14 30.25 -9.08 1.45
N SER A 15 30.01 -9.49 2.70
CA SER A 15 31.07 -9.61 3.71
C SER A 15 31.73 -10.97 3.61
N SER A 16 32.80 -10.98 2.81
CA SER A 16 33.76 -12.06 2.58
C SER A 16 34.35 -12.60 3.90
N VAL A 17 33.64 -13.53 4.54
CA VAL A 17 34.27 -14.56 5.38
C VAL A 17 33.97 -15.88 4.68
N ALA A 18 34.97 -16.39 3.97
CA ALA A 18 34.92 -17.64 3.23
C ALA A 18 34.77 -18.84 4.20
N ARG A 19 33.56 -19.06 4.71
CA ARG A 19 33.16 -20.37 5.20
C ARG A 19 32.59 -21.13 4.01
N THR A 20 33.35 -22.10 3.52
CA THR A 20 32.88 -23.18 2.66
C THR A 20 31.85 -24.01 3.41
N VAL A 21 30.62 -23.51 3.51
CA VAL A 21 29.47 -24.32 3.94
C VAL A 21 28.69 -24.65 2.69
N ASN A 22 28.72 -25.93 2.34
CA ASN A 22 27.81 -26.56 1.40
C ASN A 22 26.42 -26.66 2.06
N GLU A 23 25.93 -25.53 2.56
CA GLU A 23 24.69 -25.41 3.32
C GLU A 23 23.56 -25.47 2.30
N LYS A 24 23.01 -26.68 2.12
CA LYS A 24 21.78 -26.88 1.35
C LYS A 24 20.78 -25.87 1.88
N LYS A 25 20.41 -24.90 1.03
CA LYS A 25 19.41 -23.88 1.33
C LYS A 25 18.14 -24.59 1.78
N GLN A 26 17.94 -24.69 3.08
CA GLN A 26 16.74 -25.33 3.63
C GLN A 26 15.57 -24.44 3.23
N VAL A 27 14.74 -24.95 2.32
CA VAL A 27 13.52 -24.28 1.89
C VAL A 27 12.47 -24.56 2.96
N TRP A 28 12.12 -23.53 3.72
CA TRP A 28 11.09 -23.63 4.75
C TRP A 28 9.73 -23.51 4.09
N GLU A 29 9.16 -24.62 3.65
CA GLU A 29 7.84 -24.67 2.98
C GLU A 29 6.67 -24.71 3.96
N SER A 30 6.90 -25.18 5.19
CA SER A 30 5.86 -25.37 6.20
C SER A 30 6.16 -24.62 7.48
N SER A 31 5.13 -23.94 8.01
CA SER A 31 5.21 -23.27 9.32
C SER A 31 5.45 -24.28 10.45
N THR A 32 4.93 -25.50 10.36
CA THR A 32 5.16 -26.55 11.37
C THR A 32 6.63 -26.94 11.45
N ALA A 33 7.27 -27.19 10.30
CA ALA A 33 8.70 -27.49 10.25
C ALA A 33 9.55 -26.35 10.85
N PHE A 34 9.12 -25.09 10.65
CA PHE A 34 9.76 -23.93 11.23
C PHE A 34 9.56 -23.85 12.76
N ILE A 35 8.34 -24.15 13.26
CA ILE A 35 8.07 -24.23 14.71
C ILE A 35 8.96 -25.28 15.36
N ASP A 36 9.05 -26.47 14.78
CA ASP A 36 9.83 -27.57 15.35
C ASP A 36 11.33 -27.24 15.41
N ALA A 37 11.84 -26.58 14.37
CA ALA A 37 13.24 -26.21 14.27
C ALA A 37 13.64 -25.07 15.24
N TYR A 38 12.79 -24.05 15.39
CA TYR A 38 13.15 -22.82 16.12
C TYR A 38 12.42 -22.64 17.45
N ARG A 39 11.45 -23.50 17.77
CA ARG A 39 10.58 -23.43 18.96
C ARG A 39 9.90 -22.06 19.13
N VAL A 40 9.42 -21.51 18.03
CA VAL A 40 8.74 -20.20 17.96
C VAL A 40 7.22 -20.35 17.97
N GLY A 41 6.51 -19.24 18.19
CA GLY A 41 5.04 -19.24 18.13
C GLY A 41 4.49 -19.56 16.73
N GLN A 42 3.21 -19.92 16.64
CA GLN A 42 2.58 -20.26 15.36
C GLN A 42 2.54 -19.07 14.39
N LEU A 43 2.12 -17.88 14.87
CA LEU A 43 2.08 -16.67 14.04
C LEU A 43 3.48 -16.24 13.59
N GLU A 44 4.46 -16.45 14.46
CA GLU A 44 5.87 -16.18 14.19
C GLU A 44 6.37 -17.06 13.04
N ALA A 45 6.16 -18.37 13.13
CA ALA A 45 6.54 -19.30 12.07
C ALA A 45 5.82 -19.03 10.74
N LYS A 46 4.50 -18.76 10.77
CA LYS A 46 3.74 -18.40 9.57
C LYS A 46 4.29 -17.13 8.91
N SER A 47 4.57 -16.10 9.71
CA SER A 47 5.17 -14.85 9.22
C SER A 47 6.52 -15.09 8.56
N ALA A 48 7.37 -15.91 9.19
CA ALA A 48 8.69 -16.24 8.68
C ALA A 48 8.61 -16.97 7.33
N VAL A 49 7.78 -18.01 7.23
CA VAL A 49 7.56 -18.75 5.98
C VAL A 49 7.01 -17.82 4.89
N ASN A 50 6.07 -16.93 5.25
CA ASN A 50 5.49 -16.01 4.29
C ASN A 50 6.51 -14.99 3.73
N LEU A 51 7.34 -14.40 4.60
CA LEU A 51 8.44 -13.51 4.20
C LEU A 51 9.47 -14.22 3.31
N LEU A 52 9.69 -15.52 3.50
CA LEU A 52 10.71 -16.26 2.75
C LEU A 52 10.28 -16.68 1.35
N ASN A 53 8.97 -16.87 1.13
CA ASN A 53 8.46 -17.57 -0.05
C ASN A 53 7.47 -16.75 -0.90
N HIS A 54 6.73 -15.80 -0.32
CA HIS A 54 5.59 -15.18 -1.02
C HIS A 54 5.68 -13.66 -1.15
N ILE A 55 6.45 -12.99 -0.30
CA ILE A 55 6.59 -11.53 -0.33
C ILE A 55 7.74 -11.14 -1.27
N PRO A 56 7.56 -10.15 -2.17
CA PRO A 56 8.62 -9.68 -3.07
C PRO A 56 9.88 -9.27 -2.30
N HIS A 57 11.06 -9.63 -2.80
CA HIS A 57 12.33 -9.42 -2.10
C HIS A 57 12.57 -7.95 -1.72
N GLN A 58 12.22 -7.00 -2.60
CA GLN A 58 12.36 -5.56 -2.34
C GLN A 58 11.49 -5.09 -1.16
N VAL A 59 10.28 -5.62 -1.05
CA VAL A 59 9.36 -5.34 0.05
C VAL A 59 9.92 -5.93 1.35
N VAL A 60 10.45 -7.17 1.31
CA VAL A 60 11.13 -7.79 2.47
C VAL A 60 12.31 -6.95 2.94
N GLN A 61 13.15 -6.46 2.03
CA GLN A 61 14.28 -5.59 2.36
C GLN A 61 13.82 -4.30 3.04
N LYS A 62 12.77 -3.65 2.50
CA LYS A 62 12.20 -2.43 3.09
C LYS A 62 11.63 -2.70 4.49
N LEU A 63 10.80 -3.72 4.66
CA LEU A 63 10.25 -4.11 5.96
C LEU A 63 11.35 -4.47 6.97
N ALA A 64 12.40 -5.17 6.52
CA ALA A 64 13.53 -5.52 7.37
C ALA A 64 14.32 -4.29 7.84
N ALA A 65 14.52 -3.30 6.96
CA ALA A 65 15.13 -2.02 7.34
C ALA A 65 14.28 -1.31 8.41
N LEU A 66 12.96 -1.21 8.21
CA LEU A 66 12.05 -0.57 9.17
C LEU A 66 12.05 -1.27 10.53
N VAL A 67 12.01 -2.59 10.54
CA VAL A 67 12.04 -3.38 11.78
C VAL A 67 13.38 -3.29 12.50
N ARG A 68 14.51 -3.17 11.79
CA ARG A 68 15.81 -2.90 12.42
C ARG A 68 15.84 -1.52 13.07
N THR A 69 15.26 -0.52 12.42
CA THR A 69 15.20 0.85 12.95
C THR A 69 14.25 0.98 14.15
N PHE A 70 13.06 0.39 14.08
CA PHE A 70 11.99 0.64 15.06
C PHE A 70 11.72 -0.51 16.03
N SER A 71 12.30 -1.70 15.81
CA SER A 71 11.93 -2.98 16.44
C SER A 71 10.55 -3.49 15.99
N MET A 72 10.44 -4.80 15.76
CA MET A 72 9.22 -5.43 15.27
C MET A 72 8.05 -5.19 16.24
N GLN A 73 8.26 -5.44 17.53
CA GLN A 73 7.23 -5.29 18.56
C GLN A 73 6.63 -3.88 18.65
N LYS A 74 7.39 -2.86 18.24
CA LYS A 74 6.94 -1.47 18.27
C LYS A 74 6.39 -0.98 16.94
N PHE A 75 6.76 -1.63 15.83
CA PHE A 75 6.42 -1.19 14.47
C PHE A 75 5.28 -2.00 13.86
N ILE A 76 5.40 -3.31 13.76
CA ILE A 76 4.40 -4.17 13.09
C ILE A 76 4.27 -5.52 13.80
N SER A 77 3.04 -5.99 14.02
CA SER A 77 2.82 -7.32 14.59
C SER A 77 3.07 -8.42 13.56
N HIS A 78 3.21 -9.67 14.02
CA HIS A 78 3.36 -10.84 13.14
C HIS A 78 2.08 -11.12 12.34
N GLU A 79 0.93 -10.82 12.91
CA GLU A 79 -0.39 -11.18 12.39
C GLU A 79 -0.64 -10.73 10.93
N PRO A 80 -0.44 -9.46 10.52
CA PRO A 80 -0.60 -9.05 9.13
C PRO A 80 0.29 -9.81 8.14
N ILE A 81 1.51 -10.17 8.57
CA ILE A 81 2.46 -10.91 7.74
C ILE A 81 2.03 -12.39 7.65
N ALA A 82 1.61 -12.99 8.76
CA ALA A 82 1.12 -14.36 8.82
C ALA A 82 -0.17 -14.55 8.00
N ASN A 83 -1.00 -13.51 7.91
CA ASN A 83 -2.28 -13.51 7.18
C ASN A 83 -2.15 -13.02 5.74
N CYS A 84 -0.95 -13.13 5.16
CA CYS A 84 -0.70 -12.94 3.72
C CYS A 84 -0.99 -11.53 3.16
N ILE A 85 -1.16 -10.50 4.00
CA ILE A 85 -1.52 -9.15 3.54
C ILE A 85 -0.44 -8.53 2.63
N PHE A 86 0.80 -9.00 2.71
CA PHE A 86 1.91 -8.54 1.87
C PHE A 86 2.18 -9.45 0.66
N ASN A 87 1.31 -10.43 0.36
CA ASN A 87 1.49 -11.32 -0.77
C ASN A 87 1.02 -10.63 -2.06
N LEU A 88 1.68 -10.93 -3.18
CA LEU A 88 1.21 -10.48 -4.49
C LEU A 88 -0.18 -11.05 -4.80
N GLY A 89 -1.04 -10.24 -5.41
CA GLY A 89 -2.42 -10.63 -5.71
C GLY A 89 -3.37 -10.66 -4.52
N HIS A 90 -2.87 -10.57 -3.28
CA HIS A 90 -3.75 -10.44 -2.11
C HIS A 90 -4.52 -9.12 -2.19
N ALA A 91 -5.83 -9.19 -2.00
CA ALA A 91 -6.72 -8.03 -1.93
C ALA A 91 -7.53 -8.12 -0.64
N THR A 92 -7.54 -7.05 0.15
CA THR A 92 -8.40 -7.00 1.33
C THR A 92 -9.77 -6.43 0.95
N SER A 93 -10.62 -7.26 0.36
CA SER A 93 -12.02 -6.96 0.03
C SER A 93 -12.96 -7.54 1.11
N SER A 94 -13.90 -6.73 1.59
CA SER A 94 -15.14 -7.25 2.17
C SER A 94 -16.08 -7.68 1.03
N SER A 95 -17.17 -8.40 1.33
CA SER A 95 -18.17 -8.78 0.31
C SER A 95 -18.69 -7.59 -0.51
N SER A 96 -18.76 -6.40 0.08
CA SER A 96 -19.13 -5.15 -0.60
C SER A 96 -18.07 -4.59 -1.56
N LEU A 97 -16.82 -5.01 -1.42
CA LEU A 97 -15.67 -4.54 -2.20
C LEU A 97 -15.15 -5.58 -3.20
N GLU A 98 -15.82 -6.72 -3.34
CA GLU A 98 -15.41 -7.82 -4.25
C GLU A 98 -15.29 -7.35 -5.70
N VAL A 99 -16.19 -6.47 -6.17
CA VAL A 99 -16.12 -5.89 -7.53
C VAL A 99 -14.86 -5.02 -7.75
N TRP A 100 -14.20 -4.58 -6.68
CA TRP A 100 -12.98 -3.79 -6.73
C TRP A 100 -11.71 -4.63 -6.57
N GLU A 101 -11.84 -5.94 -6.33
CA GLU A 101 -10.70 -6.82 -6.06
C GLU A 101 -9.58 -6.75 -7.11
N PRO A 102 -9.87 -6.69 -8.44
CA PRO A 102 -8.82 -6.54 -9.44
C PRO A 102 -7.97 -5.27 -9.30
N PHE A 103 -8.54 -4.22 -8.71
CA PHE A 103 -7.92 -2.91 -8.49
C PHE A 103 -7.29 -2.77 -7.10
N LEU A 104 -7.71 -3.61 -6.16
CA LEU A 104 -7.23 -3.64 -4.78
C LEU A 104 -6.23 -4.77 -4.51
N ALA A 105 -5.91 -5.55 -5.53
CA ALA A 105 -4.91 -6.60 -5.48
C ALA A 105 -3.49 -6.01 -5.36
N ASN A 106 -2.70 -6.61 -4.48
CA ASN A 106 -1.34 -6.19 -4.24
C ASN A 106 -0.45 -6.37 -5.46
N THR A 107 0.26 -5.30 -5.78
CA THR A 107 1.38 -5.26 -6.72
C THR A 107 2.66 -4.97 -5.92
N THR A 108 3.83 -5.14 -6.55
CA THR A 108 5.09 -4.79 -5.86
C THR A 108 5.12 -3.30 -5.52
N GLU A 109 4.61 -2.46 -6.42
CA GLU A 109 4.51 -1.01 -6.27
C GLU A 109 3.58 -0.63 -5.12
N SER A 110 2.41 -1.29 -5.00
CA SER A 110 1.47 -0.99 -3.91
C SER A 110 2.02 -1.38 -2.54
N LEU A 111 2.77 -2.49 -2.47
CA LEU A 111 3.41 -2.95 -1.23
C LEU A 111 4.60 -2.08 -0.82
N LEU A 112 5.39 -1.59 -1.77
CA LEU A 112 6.45 -0.61 -1.49
C LEU A 112 5.86 0.71 -1.00
N LEU A 113 4.80 1.21 -1.66
CA LEU A 113 4.08 2.40 -1.23
C LEU A 113 3.47 2.24 0.17
N LEU A 114 2.90 1.06 0.47
CA LEU A 114 2.40 0.71 1.80
C LEU A 114 3.52 0.79 2.85
N ALA A 115 4.69 0.21 2.58
CA ALA A 115 5.81 0.25 3.51
C ALA A 115 6.38 1.67 3.70
N GLU A 116 6.48 2.47 2.64
CA GLU A 116 6.83 3.91 2.70
C GLU A 116 5.82 4.67 3.57
N ARG A 117 4.53 4.39 3.39
CA ARG A 117 3.46 5.06 4.11
C ARG A 117 3.47 4.73 5.60
N MET A 118 3.62 3.45 5.95
CA MET A 118 3.76 3.01 7.34
C MET A 118 4.94 3.68 8.04
N GLU A 119 6.08 3.82 7.36
CA GLU A 119 7.23 4.55 7.89
C GLU A 119 6.91 6.02 8.15
N GLY A 120 6.32 6.71 7.16
CA GLY A 120 5.96 8.12 7.25
C GLY A 120 4.99 8.40 8.40
N ASP A 121 3.90 7.63 8.48
CA ASP A 121 2.89 7.76 9.55
C ASP A 121 3.50 7.51 10.93
N TYR A 122 4.33 6.47 11.06
CA TYR A 122 4.99 6.14 12.32
C TYR A 122 5.94 7.26 12.79
N MET A 123 6.70 7.85 11.85
CA MET A 123 7.64 8.93 12.14
C MET A 123 6.95 10.26 12.44
N ALA A 124 5.80 10.52 11.82
CA ALA A 124 4.99 11.72 12.06
C ALA A 124 4.37 11.74 13.47
N LEU A 125 4.15 10.57 14.10
CA LEU A 125 3.68 10.47 15.47
C LEU A 125 4.79 10.78 16.48
N ALA A 126 4.44 11.50 17.54
CA ALA A 126 5.32 11.70 18.70
C ALA A 126 5.71 10.34 19.31
N PRO A 127 6.94 10.14 19.83
CA PRO A 127 7.42 8.83 20.27
C PRO A 127 6.50 8.08 21.24
N LYS A 128 5.81 8.80 22.15
CA LYS A 128 4.88 8.21 23.13
C LYS A 128 3.53 7.77 22.52
N MET A 129 3.20 8.26 21.33
CA MET A 129 1.96 7.97 20.61
C MET A 129 2.13 6.89 19.55
N ARG A 130 3.38 6.50 19.25
CA ARG A 130 3.69 5.43 18.29
C ARG A 130 3.19 4.11 18.83
N LYS A 131 2.45 3.40 17.99
CA LYS A 131 1.88 2.08 18.29
C LYS A 131 2.26 1.11 17.20
N CYS A 132 2.36 -0.15 17.57
CA CYS A 132 2.55 -1.25 16.64
C CYS A 132 1.34 -1.36 15.72
N TYR A 133 1.57 -1.39 14.40
CA TYR A 133 0.52 -1.58 13.41
C TYR A 133 -0.11 -2.97 13.58
N LYS A 134 -1.43 -2.98 13.74
CA LYS A 134 -2.27 -4.17 13.79
C LYS A 134 -2.76 -4.53 12.39
N GLN A 135 -3.32 -5.73 12.24
CA GLN A 135 -3.89 -6.17 10.97
C GLN A 135 -4.87 -5.16 10.36
N SER A 136 -5.84 -4.68 11.14
CA SER A 136 -6.83 -3.70 10.67
C SER A 136 -6.19 -2.41 10.13
N ASP A 137 -5.08 -1.97 10.75
CA ASP A 137 -4.38 -0.75 10.33
C ASP A 137 -3.70 -0.98 8.97
N ILE A 138 -3.07 -2.15 8.79
CA ILE A 138 -2.39 -2.51 7.53
C ILE A 138 -3.41 -2.71 6.40
N GLU A 139 -4.52 -3.40 6.66
CA GLU A 139 -5.58 -3.60 5.68
C GLU A 139 -6.13 -2.27 5.15
N LEU A 140 -6.29 -1.30 6.04
CA LEU A 140 -6.76 0.03 5.72
C LEU A 140 -5.78 0.80 4.83
N LEU A 141 -4.49 0.77 5.19
CA LEU A 141 -3.42 1.37 4.41
C LEU A 141 -3.21 0.66 3.06
N GLN A 142 -3.34 -0.66 3.03
CA GLN A 142 -3.20 -1.49 1.82
C GLN A 142 -4.21 -1.08 0.76
N ARG A 143 -5.50 -1.04 1.12
CA ARG A 143 -6.57 -0.61 0.20
C ARG A 143 -6.30 0.79 -0.33
N SER A 144 -5.88 1.68 0.56
CA SER A 144 -5.58 3.08 0.24
C SER A 144 -4.43 3.24 -0.74
N CYS A 145 -3.35 2.46 -0.56
CA CYS A 145 -2.19 2.49 -1.45
C CYS A 145 -2.54 1.91 -2.83
N CYS A 146 -3.31 0.82 -2.89
CA CYS A 146 -3.75 0.26 -4.16
C CYS A 146 -4.65 1.25 -4.92
N LEU A 147 -5.64 1.82 -4.24
CA LEU A 147 -6.54 2.81 -4.83
C LEU A 147 -5.82 4.07 -5.33
N TYR A 148 -4.81 4.54 -4.59
CA TYR A 148 -3.95 5.65 -5.02
C TYR A 148 -3.25 5.33 -6.35
N LEU A 149 -2.66 4.14 -6.48
CA LEU A 149 -1.94 3.75 -7.70
C LEU A 149 -2.88 3.61 -8.90
N GLU A 150 -4.11 3.11 -8.70
CA GLU A 150 -5.11 3.07 -9.78
C GLU A 150 -5.52 4.47 -10.21
N CYS A 151 -5.68 5.39 -9.25
CA CYS A 151 -5.93 6.80 -9.56
C CYS A 151 -4.77 7.43 -10.33
N GLU A 152 -3.51 7.14 -9.95
CA GLU A 152 -2.32 7.60 -10.65
C GLU A 152 -2.23 7.04 -12.09
N ARG A 153 -2.55 5.76 -12.30
CA ARG A 153 -2.62 5.16 -13.65
C ARG A 153 -3.73 5.78 -14.50
N ALA A 154 -4.92 5.95 -13.94
CA ALA A 154 -6.02 6.63 -14.63
C ALA A 154 -5.69 8.10 -14.95
N TYR A 155 -4.93 8.76 -14.08
CA TYR A 155 -4.51 10.15 -14.27
C TYR A 155 -3.48 10.29 -15.39
N THR A 156 -2.43 9.46 -15.36
CA THR A 156 -1.36 9.45 -16.38
C THR A 156 -1.88 9.10 -17.77
N THR A 157 -2.90 8.25 -17.89
CA THR A 157 -3.51 7.93 -19.19
C THR A 157 -4.37 9.06 -19.77
N ARG A 158 -4.83 10.00 -18.94
CA ARG A 158 -5.78 11.06 -19.34
C ARG A 158 -5.16 12.45 -19.42
N VAL A 159 -4.01 12.64 -18.80
CA VAL A 159 -3.35 13.94 -18.65
C VAL A 159 -2.00 13.89 -19.35
N PRO A 160 -1.59 14.94 -20.10
CA PRO A 160 -0.30 14.96 -20.77
C PRO A 160 0.87 14.70 -19.81
N ASN A 161 1.80 13.86 -20.25
CA ASN A 161 2.91 13.38 -19.42
C ASN A 161 3.72 14.51 -18.76
N SER A 162 3.90 15.64 -19.45
CA SER A 162 4.61 16.80 -18.91
C SER A 162 3.91 17.39 -17.67
N PHE A 163 2.59 17.50 -17.70
CA PHE A 163 1.80 18.00 -16.58
C PHE A 163 1.71 16.97 -15.46
N ALA A 164 1.49 15.70 -15.81
CA ALA A 164 1.44 14.63 -14.83
C ALA A 164 2.76 14.47 -14.06
N ALA A 165 3.89 14.57 -14.76
CA ALA A 165 5.22 14.54 -14.13
C ALA A 165 5.43 15.68 -13.11
N SER A 166 4.84 16.86 -13.33
CA SER A 166 4.94 17.98 -12.38
C SER A 166 3.97 17.90 -11.20
N GLU A 167 2.78 17.33 -11.39
CA GLU A 167 1.72 17.33 -10.37
C GLU A 167 1.70 16.07 -9.52
N LEU A 168 1.96 14.89 -10.10
CA LEU A 168 1.90 13.62 -9.36
C LEU A 168 2.81 13.59 -8.12
N PRO A 169 4.05 14.11 -8.12
CA PRO A 169 4.85 14.15 -6.90
C PRO A 169 4.18 14.96 -5.78
N LYS A 170 3.43 16.02 -6.11
CA LYS A 170 2.70 16.85 -5.15
C LYS A 170 1.49 16.09 -4.60
N ILE A 171 0.76 15.40 -5.47
CA ILE A 171 -0.39 14.55 -5.12
C ILE A 171 0.06 13.37 -4.26
N LYS A 172 1.15 12.69 -4.63
CA LYS A 172 1.76 11.61 -3.84
C LYS A 172 2.12 12.10 -2.45
N LYS A 173 2.76 13.27 -2.36
CA LYS A 173 3.14 13.84 -1.06
C LYS A 173 1.92 14.13 -0.17
N SER A 174 0.84 14.69 -0.73
CA SER A 174 -0.36 15.01 0.03
C SER A 174 -1.24 13.80 0.34
N SER A 175 -1.25 12.77 -0.51
CA SER A 175 -1.95 11.51 -0.24
C SER A 175 -1.25 10.72 0.87
N LEU A 176 0.08 10.82 0.94
CA LEU A 176 0.93 10.22 1.98
C LEU A 176 0.93 10.98 3.32
N ASP A 177 0.36 12.19 3.37
CA ASP A 177 0.17 12.94 4.63
C ASP A 177 -1.16 12.53 5.29
N GLY A 178 -1.12 11.50 6.16
CA GLY A 178 -2.04 11.26 7.31
C GLY A 178 -3.53 11.61 7.15
N ARG A 179 -3.79 12.90 7.14
CA ARG A 179 -5.08 13.57 7.30
C ARG A 179 -6.04 13.34 6.15
N LEU A 180 -5.53 13.17 4.94
CA LEU A 180 -6.37 13.06 3.76
C LEU A 180 -7.02 11.69 3.63
N LEU A 181 -6.29 10.65 4.01
CA LEU A 181 -6.74 9.28 3.99
C LEU A 181 -7.75 8.95 5.09
N MET A 182 -7.59 9.51 6.29
CA MET A 182 -8.57 9.35 7.37
C MET A 182 -9.94 9.96 6.99
N MET A 183 -9.95 11.04 6.22
CA MET A 183 -11.18 11.60 5.66
C MET A 183 -11.81 10.70 4.58
N LEU A 184 -10.99 9.92 3.85
CA LEU A 184 -11.45 9.00 2.81
C LEU A 184 -12.09 7.73 3.37
N LEU A 185 -11.77 7.37 4.61
CA LEU A 185 -12.12 6.07 5.20
C LEU A 185 -13.14 6.17 6.34
N ALA A 186 -13.29 7.35 6.97
CA ALA A 186 -14.20 7.58 8.10
C ALA A 186 -15.70 7.51 7.73
N VAL A 187 -16.03 7.15 6.50
CA VAL A 187 -17.40 7.11 6.04
C VAL A 187 -17.60 5.74 5.35
N TYR A 188 -17.93 4.76 6.17
CA TYR A 188 -18.25 3.41 5.72
C TYR A 188 -19.77 3.24 5.47
N VAL A 189 -20.45 4.35 5.16
CA VAL A 189 -21.87 4.36 4.80
C VAL A 189 -22.04 5.33 3.63
N ASP A 190 -22.20 4.77 2.45
CA ASP A 190 -22.59 5.50 1.24
C ASP A 190 -21.58 6.59 0.81
N PRO A 191 -21.86 7.86 0.47
CA PRO A 191 -21.17 8.65 -0.58
C PRO A 191 -19.70 9.03 -0.33
N VAL A 192 -18.75 8.08 -0.41
CA VAL A 192 -17.41 8.25 0.23
C VAL A 192 -16.25 7.98 -0.69
N PHE A 193 -16.52 7.24 -1.77
CA PHE A 193 -15.84 7.45 -3.05
C PHE A 193 -15.74 8.95 -3.42
N TRP A 194 -16.68 9.73 -2.90
CA TRP A 194 -16.76 11.17 -2.93
C TRP A 194 -15.64 11.96 -2.30
N LEU A 195 -15.03 11.49 -1.20
CA LEU A 195 -13.91 12.21 -0.61
C LEU A 195 -12.62 11.94 -1.37
N LEU A 196 -12.53 10.80 -2.09
CA LEU A 196 -11.43 10.51 -3.02
C LEU A 196 -11.55 11.43 -4.21
N CYS A 197 -12.78 11.60 -4.69
CA CYS A 197 -13.14 12.70 -5.57
C CYS A 197 -12.84 14.05 -4.90
N ARG A 198 -13.09 14.29 -3.61
CA ARG A 198 -12.88 15.59 -2.93
C ARG A 198 -11.41 15.96 -2.76
N PHE A 199 -10.52 14.98 -2.68
CA PHE A 199 -9.08 15.17 -2.76
C PHE A 199 -8.62 15.46 -4.20
N LEU A 200 -9.19 14.76 -5.18
CA LEU A 200 -9.04 15.10 -6.60
C LEU A 200 -9.68 16.48 -6.94
N LEU A 201 -10.72 16.90 -6.21
CA LEU A 201 -11.55 18.10 -6.43
C LEU A 201 -11.16 19.32 -5.63
N ARG A 202 -10.45 19.21 -4.51
CA ARG A 202 -9.83 20.40 -3.90
C ARG A 202 -8.78 21.03 -4.82
N HIS A 203 -8.38 20.28 -5.85
CA HIS A 203 -7.61 20.74 -6.99
C HIS A 203 -8.42 20.78 -8.31
N LEU A 204 -9.73 20.48 -8.31
CA LEU A 204 -10.59 20.51 -9.51
C LEU A 204 -11.93 21.32 -9.40
N ASP A 205 -12.73 21.37 -8.32
CA ASP A 205 -13.93 22.24 -8.16
C ASP A 205 -14.70 22.07 -6.80
N PRO A 206 -15.21 23.14 -6.12
CA PRO A 206 -16.06 23.05 -4.91
C PRO A 206 -17.50 22.48 -5.07
N ASP A 207 -18.14 22.53 -6.25
CA ASP A 207 -19.56 22.14 -6.40
C ASP A 207 -19.81 20.64 -6.59
N LEU A 208 -18.76 19.84 -6.77
CA LEU A 208 -18.87 18.38 -6.83
C LEU A 208 -19.23 17.79 -5.45
N THR A 209 -19.29 18.67 -4.42
CA THR A 209 -19.79 18.43 -3.06
C THR A 209 -21.34 18.27 -2.96
N ALA A 210 -22.11 18.32 -4.04
CA ALA A 210 -23.54 17.96 -3.98
C ALA A 210 -23.87 16.68 -4.76
N CYS A 211 -22.90 16.17 -5.53
CA CYS A 211 -23.21 15.36 -6.70
C CYS A 211 -23.07 13.87 -6.43
N LEU A 212 -21.98 13.44 -5.83
CA LEU A 212 -21.84 12.04 -5.42
C LEU A 212 -22.58 11.70 -4.08
N GLU A 213 -23.30 12.66 -3.45
CA GLU A 213 -24.22 12.40 -2.31
C GLU A 213 -25.47 11.63 -2.77
N ARG A 214 -25.56 11.32 -4.07
CA ARG A 214 -26.79 10.89 -4.71
C ARG A 214 -26.75 9.62 -5.54
N THR A 215 -25.67 8.83 -5.67
CA THR A 215 -25.78 7.41 -6.13
C THR A 215 -24.46 6.64 -6.36
N VAL A 216 -24.50 5.36 -5.97
CA VAL A 216 -24.05 4.18 -6.73
C VAL A 216 -25.16 3.86 -7.75
N PRO A 217 -24.92 3.73 -9.08
CA PRO A 217 -24.03 2.74 -9.74
C PRO A 217 -23.07 3.40 -10.79
N PRO A 218 -22.30 2.67 -11.65
CA PRO A 218 -21.06 3.18 -12.24
C PRO A 218 -21.28 4.31 -13.25
N VAL A 219 -20.53 5.39 -13.07
CA VAL A 219 -20.68 6.64 -13.80
C VAL A 219 -20.09 6.51 -15.21
N ASN A 220 -20.94 6.62 -16.22
CA ASN A 220 -20.51 6.86 -17.60
C ASN A 220 -19.98 8.29 -17.73
N LEU A 221 -18.67 8.44 -17.60
CA LEU A 221 -17.98 9.74 -17.62
C LEU A 221 -18.19 10.52 -18.92
N GLU A 222 -18.53 9.84 -20.03
CA GLU A 222 -18.72 10.47 -21.33
C GLU A 222 -20.09 11.17 -21.48
N SER A 223 -21.09 10.85 -20.66
CA SER A 223 -22.39 11.55 -20.72
C SER A 223 -22.42 12.84 -19.91
N ILE A 224 -21.34 13.16 -19.18
CA ILE A 224 -21.30 14.31 -18.27
C ILE A 224 -20.70 15.52 -18.99
N THR A 225 -21.57 16.42 -19.44
CA THR A 225 -21.21 17.64 -20.19
C THR A 225 -20.18 18.51 -19.47
N ALA A 226 -20.23 18.60 -18.14
CA ALA A 226 -19.25 19.36 -17.34
C ALA A 226 -17.85 18.72 -17.33
N PHE A 227 -17.76 17.39 -17.27
CA PHE A 227 -16.50 16.66 -17.43
C PHE A 227 -15.94 16.86 -18.85
N LYS A 228 -16.79 16.80 -19.88
CA LYS A 228 -16.40 17.15 -21.27
C LYS A 228 -15.88 18.59 -21.38
N ILE A 229 -16.53 19.55 -20.74
CA ILE A 229 -16.11 20.96 -20.76
C ILE A 229 -14.79 21.16 -20.00
N SER A 230 -14.60 20.51 -18.85
CA SER A 230 -13.36 20.60 -18.07
C SER A 230 -12.20 19.90 -18.77
N LEU A 231 -12.41 18.69 -19.29
CA LEU A 231 -11.41 17.96 -20.08
C LEU A 231 -11.05 18.72 -21.35
N ALA A 232 -12.02 19.36 -22.02
CA ALA A 232 -11.76 20.29 -23.12
C ALA A 232 -10.99 21.54 -22.68
N LYS A 233 -11.27 22.10 -21.50
CA LYS A 233 -10.55 23.27 -20.94
C LYS A 233 -9.09 22.93 -20.60
N HIS A 234 -8.84 21.78 -19.98
CA HIS A 234 -7.50 21.30 -19.63
C HIS A 234 -6.71 20.84 -20.85
N ALA A 235 -7.34 20.14 -21.81
CA ALA A 235 -6.73 19.84 -23.10
C ALA A 235 -6.30 21.13 -23.83
N LYS A 236 -7.17 22.14 -23.82
CA LYS A 236 -6.88 23.48 -24.39
C LYS A 236 -5.74 24.20 -23.65
N GLN A 237 -5.66 24.10 -22.33
CA GLN A 237 -4.56 24.68 -21.54
C GLN A 237 -3.24 23.94 -21.73
N ALA A 238 -3.29 22.62 -21.98
CA ALA A 238 -2.12 21.79 -22.24
C ALA A 238 -1.67 21.81 -23.71
N GLY A 239 -2.33 22.58 -24.58
CA GLY A 239 -2.01 22.67 -26.01
C GLY A 239 -2.37 21.42 -26.81
N ALA A 240 -3.13 20.48 -26.24
CA ALA A 240 -3.69 19.36 -26.98
C ALA A 240 -4.88 19.86 -27.81
N LYS A 241 -4.75 19.79 -29.14
CA LYS A 241 -5.85 20.06 -30.08
C LYS A 241 -6.76 18.84 -30.19
#